data_AF-A0AAU9X6E4-F1
#
_entry.id   AF-A0AAU9X6E4-F1
#
_cell.length_a   1.000
_cell.length_b   1.000
_cell.length_c   1.000
_cell.angle_alpha   90.00
_cell.angle_beta   90.00
_cell.angle_gamma   90.00
#
_symmetry.space_group_name_H-M   'P 1'
#
loop_
_entity.id
_entity.type
_entity.pdbx_description
1 polymer ?
#
loop_
_entity_poly.entity_id
_entity_poly.type
_entity_poly.pdbx_seq_one_letter_code
_entity_poly.pdbx_strand_id
1 'polypeptide(L)'
;MSVIFNCGFARVAVKESFRKVGSASVETNPSEKWKNYLAAFEGDSQEVFAIERSTYVKKSKAIYSSFRKMNSKARAQYQDTFSMANWKALNTAQKKQHTLSNCGGCQVHYYAIHNFFPSGETFKTRKLLKEALIESGVTQSKVKPTQKAIKTAVKHIYSKVNGHFEKIFKISFAEAQTKVKELQLQKKKDAIEKKRQRRGRARQEKNKIQC
;
A
#
# COMPACT_ATOMS: atom_id res chain seq x y z
N MET A 1 -3.63 -16.30 16.63
CA MET A 1 -3.42 -15.50 15.38
C MET A 1 -2.00 -15.75 14.88
N SER A 2 -1.81 -16.00 13.59
CA SER A 2 -0.46 -16.21 13.00
C SER A 2 0.27 -14.87 12.96
N VAL A 3 1.43 -14.77 13.61
CA VAL A 3 2.28 -13.58 13.55
C VAL A 3 2.88 -13.47 12.15
N ILE A 4 2.71 -12.31 11.51
CA ILE A 4 3.19 -12.01 10.16
C ILE A 4 4.06 -10.75 10.23
N PHE A 5 5.21 -10.76 9.56
CA PHE A 5 6.02 -9.55 9.41
C PHE A 5 5.45 -8.72 8.27
N ASN A 6 4.52 -7.83 8.60
CA ASN A 6 3.91 -6.93 7.63
C ASN A 6 4.49 -5.52 7.68
N CYS A 7 5.13 -5.09 8.76
CA CYS A 7 5.86 -3.82 8.78
C CYS A 7 7.14 -3.89 7.91
N GLY A 8 7.36 -2.86 7.08
CA GLY A 8 8.58 -2.75 6.25
C GLY A 8 9.85 -2.63 7.09
N PHE A 9 9.81 -1.81 8.16
CA PHE A 9 10.93 -1.69 9.11
C PHE A 9 11.24 -3.03 9.79
N ALA A 10 10.21 -3.78 10.20
CA ALA A 10 10.41 -5.12 10.79
C ALA A 10 11.03 -6.11 9.80
N ARG A 11 10.64 -6.07 8.51
CA ARG A 11 11.25 -6.91 7.48
C ARG A 11 12.72 -6.56 7.25
N VAL A 12 13.06 -5.27 7.20
CA VAL A 12 14.46 -4.82 7.07
C VAL A 12 15.27 -5.20 8.31
N ALA A 13 14.72 -5.05 9.52
CA ALA A 13 15.37 -5.50 10.74
C ALA A 13 15.67 -7.02 10.73
N VAL A 14 14.74 -7.84 10.22
CA VAL A 14 14.98 -9.29 10.00
C VAL A 14 16.10 -9.53 8.98
N LYS A 15 16.22 -8.70 7.94
CA LYS A 15 17.32 -8.86 6.99
C LYS A 15 18.65 -8.52 7.65
N GLU A 16 18.73 -7.41 8.37
CA GLU A 16 19.97 -6.93 8.99
C GLU A 16 20.44 -7.85 10.11
N SER A 17 19.53 -8.49 10.83
CA SER A 17 19.88 -9.44 11.89
C SER A 17 20.59 -10.72 11.39
N PHE A 18 20.58 -11.00 10.09
CA PHE A 18 21.36 -12.07 9.48
C PHE A 18 22.84 -11.70 9.29
N ARG A 19 23.25 -10.49 9.67
CA ARG A 19 24.65 -10.06 9.72
C ARG A 19 25.16 -10.14 11.15
N LYS A 20 26.45 -10.44 11.30
CA LYS A 20 27.14 -10.29 12.57
C LYS A 20 27.26 -8.80 12.90
N VAL A 21 27.10 -8.46 14.17
CA VAL A 21 27.23 -7.06 14.62
C VAL A 21 28.63 -6.56 14.28
N GLY A 22 28.72 -5.39 13.62
CA GLY A 22 30.00 -4.80 13.20
C GLY A 22 30.74 -5.54 12.08
N SER A 23 30.12 -6.53 11.42
CA SER A 23 30.75 -7.32 10.37
C SER A 23 29.84 -7.57 9.16
N ALA A 24 30.45 -7.70 7.98
CA ALA A 24 29.75 -8.11 6.76
C ALA A 24 29.43 -9.61 6.73
N SER A 25 29.99 -10.40 7.66
CA SER A 25 29.77 -11.84 7.74
C SER A 25 28.34 -12.19 8.13
N VAL A 26 27.86 -13.32 7.62
CA VAL A 26 26.53 -13.83 7.93
C VAL A 26 26.52 -14.44 9.34
N GLU A 27 25.51 -14.07 10.14
CA GLU A 27 25.21 -14.75 11.40
C GLU A 27 24.58 -16.11 11.08
N THR A 28 25.01 -17.17 11.77
CA THR A 28 24.49 -18.53 11.59
C THR A 28 23.61 -18.93 12.75
N ASN A 29 23.91 -18.47 13.97
CA ASN A 29 23.21 -18.79 15.20
C ASN A 29 21.79 -18.17 15.20
N PRO A 30 20.72 -18.99 15.24
CA PRO A 30 19.34 -18.48 15.25
C PRO A 30 19.01 -17.61 16.46
N SER A 31 19.62 -17.87 17.62
CA SER A 31 19.41 -17.08 18.83
C SER A 31 20.01 -15.69 18.71
N GLU A 32 21.21 -15.58 18.12
CA GLU A 32 21.86 -14.28 17.89
C GLU A 32 21.13 -13.45 16.83
N LYS A 33 20.62 -14.08 15.76
CA LYS A 33 19.73 -13.40 14.81
C LYS A 33 18.50 -12.80 15.48
N TRP A 34 17.90 -13.54 16.41
CA TRP A 34 16.72 -13.06 17.11
C TRP A 34 17.05 -11.88 18.05
N LYS A 35 18.17 -11.97 18.78
CA LYS A 35 18.66 -10.86 19.61
C LYS A 35 18.98 -9.61 18.77
N ASN A 36 19.69 -9.77 17.66
CA ASN A 36 20.02 -8.68 16.74
C ASN A 36 18.77 -8.02 16.17
N TYR A 37 17.71 -8.80 15.89
CA TYR A 37 16.43 -8.27 15.45
C TYR A 37 15.77 -7.41 16.54
N LEU A 38 15.71 -7.90 17.79
CA LEU A 38 15.10 -7.16 18.89
C LEU A 38 15.88 -5.88 19.21
N ALA A 39 17.21 -5.94 19.14
CA ALA A 39 18.10 -4.79 19.36
C ALA A 39 17.93 -3.67 18.32
N ALA A 40 17.23 -3.91 17.21
CA ALA A 40 16.93 -2.86 16.24
C ALA A 40 15.88 -1.86 16.75
N PHE A 41 15.07 -2.24 17.74
CA PHE A 41 13.98 -1.42 18.26
C PHE A 41 14.24 -1.01 19.71
N GLU A 42 14.28 0.30 19.95
CA GLU A 42 14.53 0.89 21.27
C GLU A 42 13.20 1.33 21.92
N GLY A 43 13.14 1.33 23.26
CA GLY A 43 12.02 1.84 24.05
C GLY A 43 10.68 1.14 23.80
N ASP A 44 9.57 1.88 23.83
CA ASP A 44 8.19 1.39 23.64
C ASP A 44 7.98 0.58 22.34
N SER A 45 8.86 0.78 21.35
CA SER A 45 8.78 0.05 20.08
C SER A 45 9.19 -1.42 20.22
N GLN A 46 9.98 -1.74 21.24
CA GLN A 46 10.44 -3.10 21.51
C GLN A 46 9.25 -4.02 21.85
N GLU A 47 8.26 -3.54 22.60
CA GLU A 47 7.04 -4.29 22.90
C GLU A 47 6.20 -4.54 21.65
N VAL A 48 6.04 -3.53 20.79
CA VAL A 48 5.23 -3.61 19.57
C VAL A 48 5.81 -4.58 18.54
N PHE A 49 7.14 -4.69 18.48
CA PHE A 49 7.86 -5.59 17.58
C PHE A 49 8.38 -6.86 18.26
N ALA A 50 8.07 -7.05 19.54
CA ALA A 50 8.42 -8.25 20.29
C ALA A 50 7.84 -9.49 19.60
N ILE A 51 8.66 -10.52 19.50
CA ILE A 51 8.27 -11.80 18.92
C ILE A 51 9.04 -12.90 19.63
N GLU A 52 8.35 -14.00 19.90
CA GLU A 52 8.97 -15.18 20.48
C GLU A 52 10.05 -15.74 19.54
N ARG A 53 11.19 -16.17 20.10
CA ARG A 53 12.31 -16.75 19.35
C ARG A 53 11.86 -17.87 18.40
N SER A 54 10.99 -18.77 18.85
CA SER A 54 10.53 -19.90 18.04
C SER A 54 9.79 -19.43 16.79
N THR A 55 8.92 -18.41 16.93
CA THR A 55 8.17 -17.81 15.83
C THR A 55 9.09 -17.04 14.89
N TYR A 56 10.04 -16.28 15.42
CA TYR A 56 11.05 -15.59 14.63
C TYR A 56 11.85 -16.57 13.75
N VAL A 57 12.37 -17.66 14.33
CA VAL A 57 13.17 -18.65 13.60
C VAL A 57 12.36 -19.29 12.47
N LYS A 58 11.08 -19.59 12.71
CA LYS A 58 10.17 -20.15 11.70
C LYS A 58 9.93 -19.20 10.52
N LYS A 59 9.82 -17.89 10.76
CA LYS A 59 9.40 -16.91 9.74
C LYS A 59 10.55 -16.17 9.05
N SER A 60 11.65 -15.94 9.75
CA SER A 60 12.75 -15.08 9.30
C SER A 60 13.43 -15.54 8.01
N LYS A 61 13.64 -16.86 7.83
CA LYS A 61 14.24 -17.41 6.61
C LYS A 61 13.45 -17.07 5.35
N ALA A 62 12.12 -17.13 5.41
CA ALA A 62 11.26 -16.82 4.27
C ALA A 62 11.37 -15.33 3.90
N ILE A 63 11.38 -14.44 4.89
CA ILE A 63 11.54 -13.00 4.71
C ILE A 63 12.90 -12.68 4.06
N TYR A 64 13.97 -13.26 4.61
CA TYR A 64 15.33 -13.09 4.08
C TYR A 64 15.43 -13.60 2.62
N SER A 65 14.80 -14.74 2.32
CA SER A 65 14.71 -15.26 0.94
C SER A 65 13.94 -14.33 0.01
N SER A 66 12.83 -13.74 0.46
CA SER A 66 12.07 -12.76 -0.33
C SER A 66 12.90 -11.55 -0.74
N PHE A 67 13.79 -11.04 0.13
CA PHE A 67 14.73 -9.98 -0.26
C PHE A 67 15.61 -10.41 -1.43
N ARG A 68 16.10 -11.65 -1.45
CA ARG A 68 16.93 -12.18 -2.55
C ARG A 68 16.17 -12.30 -3.88
N LYS A 69 14.84 -12.43 -3.83
CA LYS A 69 13.97 -12.50 -5.02
C LYS A 69 13.62 -11.12 -5.59
N MET A 70 13.77 -10.04 -4.83
CA MET A 70 13.56 -8.68 -5.33
C MET A 70 14.64 -8.30 -6.35
N ASN A 71 14.28 -7.56 -7.40
CA ASN A 71 15.27 -6.96 -8.29
C ASN A 71 16.14 -5.95 -7.51
N SER A 72 17.37 -5.71 -7.99
CA SER A 72 18.38 -4.91 -7.26
C SER A 72 17.92 -3.49 -6.95
N LYS A 73 17.31 -2.79 -7.93
CA LYS A 73 16.83 -1.42 -7.79
C LYS A 73 15.71 -1.32 -6.74
N ALA A 74 14.67 -2.14 -6.85
CA ALA A 74 13.56 -2.16 -5.90
C ALA A 74 14.02 -2.58 -4.50
N ARG A 75 14.97 -3.52 -4.42
CA ARG A 75 15.58 -3.96 -3.15
C ARG A 75 16.32 -2.83 -2.46
N ALA A 76 17.16 -2.08 -3.19
CA ALA A 76 17.91 -0.96 -2.64
C ALA A 76 16.95 0.13 -2.11
N GLN A 77 15.97 0.52 -2.93
CA GLN A 77 14.97 1.52 -2.54
C GLN A 77 14.15 1.08 -1.31
N TYR A 78 13.77 -0.20 -1.24
CA TYR A 78 13.05 -0.74 -0.09
C TYR A 78 13.88 -0.70 1.20
N GLN A 79 15.14 -1.12 1.12
CA GLN A 79 16.04 -1.16 2.29
C GLN A 79 16.39 0.24 2.77
N ASP A 80 16.58 1.18 1.86
CA ASP A 80 16.82 2.59 2.18
C ASP A 80 15.61 3.21 2.89
N THR A 81 14.41 3.09 2.29
CA THR A 81 13.16 3.62 2.84
C THR A 81 12.88 3.08 4.24
N PHE A 82 13.00 1.77 4.44
CA PHE A 82 12.71 1.10 5.71
C PHE A 82 13.97 0.84 6.56
N SER A 83 15.03 1.62 6.34
CA SER A 83 16.27 1.50 7.09
C SER A 83 16.08 1.83 8.57
N MET A 84 17.00 1.33 9.41
CA MET A 84 16.97 1.67 10.84
C MET A 84 17.30 3.13 11.11
N ALA A 85 18.04 3.79 10.23
CA ALA A 85 18.24 5.24 10.29
C ALA A 85 16.91 5.98 10.13
N ASN A 86 16.12 5.64 9.11
CA ASN A 86 14.81 6.24 8.89
C ASN A 86 13.83 5.90 10.01
N TRP A 87 13.88 4.69 10.58
CA TRP A 87 13.10 4.34 11.76
C TRP A 87 13.41 5.26 12.94
N LYS A 88 14.71 5.47 13.24
CA LYS A 88 15.13 6.35 14.34
C LYS A 88 14.68 7.78 14.13
N ALA A 89 14.68 8.26 12.88
CA ALA A 89 14.22 9.59 12.50
C ALA A 89 12.70 9.82 12.63
N LEU A 90 11.88 8.75 12.76
CA LEU A 90 10.45 8.90 12.99
C LEU A 90 10.17 9.46 14.39
N ASN A 91 9.20 10.39 14.46
CA ASN A 91 8.70 10.85 15.75
C ASN A 91 7.83 9.78 16.43
N THR A 92 7.54 9.98 17.73
CA THR A 92 6.77 9.03 18.53
C THR A 92 5.38 8.74 17.97
N ALA A 93 4.70 9.75 17.41
CA ALA A 93 3.36 9.58 16.84
C ALA A 93 3.37 8.72 15.57
N GLN A 94 4.40 8.88 14.73
CA GLN A 94 4.62 8.05 13.54
C GLN A 94 4.95 6.60 13.94
N LYS A 95 5.88 6.40 14.90
CA LYS A 95 6.25 5.07 15.39
C LYS A 95 5.06 4.27 15.90
N LYS A 96 4.13 4.91 16.64
CA LYS A 96 2.88 4.31 17.14
C LYS A 96 1.93 3.79 16.06
N GLN A 97 2.07 4.25 14.81
CA GLN A 97 1.24 3.77 13.70
C GLN A 97 1.76 2.45 13.10
N HIS A 98 2.96 2.04 13.48
CA HIS A 98 3.55 0.79 13.00
C HIS A 98 3.27 -0.34 13.98
N THR A 99 2.92 -1.51 13.45
CA THR A 99 2.77 -2.75 14.22
C THR A 99 3.36 -3.89 13.42
N LEU A 100 3.72 -5.00 14.08
CA LEU A 100 4.35 -6.13 13.42
C LEU A 100 3.48 -6.72 12.30
N SER A 101 2.20 -7.00 12.57
CA SER A 101 1.31 -7.79 11.68
C SER A 101 0.30 -6.98 10.86
N ASN A 102 -0.27 -5.90 11.39
CA ASN A 102 -1.25 -5.07 10.67
C ASN A 102 -0.78 -3.61 10.64
N CYS A 103 0.27 -3.36 9.84
CA CYS A 103 1.00 -2.12 9.90
C CYS A 103 0.30 -0.99 9.13
N GLY A 104 -0.63 -0.29 9.80
CA GLY A 104 -1.31 0.89 9.23
C GLY A 104 -0.35 1.98 8.78
N GLY A 105 0.73 2.24 9.53
CA GLY A 105 1.76 3.22 9.16
C GLY A 105 2.44 2.92 7.82
N CYS A 106 2.74 1.64 7.54
CA CYS A 106 3.27 1.23 6.22
C CYS A 106 2.24 1.38 5.11
N GLN A 107 0.97 1.08 5.38
CA GLN A 107 -0.10 1.19 4.40
C GLN A 107 -0.40 2.65 4.04
N VAL A 108 -0.32 3.57 5.00
CA VAL A 108 -0.63 4.99 4.79
C VAL A 108 0.56 5.74 4.20
N HIS A 109 1.73 5.64 4.81
CA HIS A 109 2.88 6.50 4.47
C HIS A 109 3.83 5.90 3.45
N TYR A 110 3.80 4.57 3.29
CA TYR A 110 4.80 3.86 2.50
C TYR A 110 4.19 2.88 1.49
N TYR A 111 2.92 3.08 1.11
CA TYR A 111 2.15 2.15 0.27
C TYR A 111 2.91 1.66 -0.97
N ALA A 112 3.47 2.58 -1.77
CA ALA A 112 4.14 2.24 -3.02
C ALA A 112 5.37 1.35 -2.81
N ILE A 113 6.23 1.73 -1.85
CA ILE A 113 7.45 0.98 -1.54
C ILE A 113 7.13 -0.33 -0.83
N HIS A 114 6.14 -0.32 0.06
CA HIS A 114 5.71 -1.51 0.80
C HIS A 114 5.32 -2.67 -0.13
N ASN A 115 4.67 -2.35 -1.25
CA ASN A 115 4.26 -3.30 -2.29
C ASN A 115 5.41 -3.86 -3.15
N PHE A 116 6.65 -3.35 -3.03
CA PHE A 116 7.80 -3.98 -3.68
C PHE A 116 8.17 -5.31 -3.04
N PHE A 117 7.84 -5.49 -1.76
CA PHE A 117 8.13 -6.74 -1.08
C PHE A 117 7.25 -7.86 -1.66
N PRO A 118 7.83 -9.02 -2.02
CA PRO A 118 7.04 -10.14 -2.53
C PRO A 118 6.13 -10.71 -1.43
N SER A 119 4.91 -10.18 -1.31
CA SER A 119 3.81 -10.82 -0.61
C SER A 119 3.12 -11.78 -1.59
N GLY A 120 2.65 -12.94 -1.08
CA GLY A 120 1.95 -13.92 -1.92
C GLY A 120 0.68 -13.36 -2.59
N GLU A 121 0.13 -12.27 -2.06
CA GLU A 121 -0.98 -11.50 -2.61
C GLU A 121 -0.46 -10.40 -3.53
N THR A 122 0.03 -10.79 -4.71
CA THR A 122 0.12 -9.83 -5.80
C THR A 122 -1.30 -9.47 -6.23
N PHE A 123 -1.64 -8.18 -6.19
CA PHE A 123 -2.87 -7.66 -6.79
C PHE A 123 -2.73 -7.85 -8.31
N LYS A 124 -3.16 -9.00 -8.83
CA LYS A 124 -3.02 -9.35 -10.25
C LYS A 124 -4.04 -8.56 -11.06
N THR A 125 -3.72 -7.31 -11.39
CA THR A 125 -4.57 -6.42 -12.22
C THR A 125 -5.01 -7.09 -13.53
N ARG A 126 -4.12 -7.88 -14.13
CA ARG A 126 -4.41 -8.67 -15.35
C ARG A 126 -5.43 -9.80 -15.12
N LYS A 127 -5.51 -10.35 -13.90
CA LYS A 127 -6.49 -11.37 -13.51
C LYS A 127 -7.86 -10.74 -13.32
N LEU A 128 -7.94 -9.60 -12.62
CA LEU A 128 -9.20 -8.87 -12.40
C LEU A 128 -9.84 -8.40 -13.71
N LEU A 129 -9.03 -7.91 -14.64
CA LEU A 129 -9.51 -7.43 -15.94
C LEU A 129 -9.98 -8.59 -16.83
N LYS A 130 -9.30 -9.74 -16.76
CA LYS A 130 -9.75 -10.98 -17.42
C LYS A 130 -11.04 -11.53 -16.81
N GLU A 131 -11.13 -11.62 -15.48
CA GLU A 131 -12.35 -12.05 -14.76
C GLU A 131 -13.55 -11.16 -15.14
N ALA A 132 -13.36 -9.84 -15.10
CA ALA A 132 -14.42 -8.88 -15.45
C ALA A 132 -14.88 -9.02 -16.92
N LEU A 133 -13.96 -9.31 -17.85
CA LEU A 133 -14.29 -9.53 -19.26
C LEU A 133 -14.98 -10.87 -19.50
N ILE A 134 -14.53 -11.94 -18.83
CA ILE A 134 -15.12 -13.28 -18.91
C ILE A 134 -16.54 -13.28 -18.35
N GLU A 135 -16.78 -12.69 -17.17
CA GLU A 135 -18.12 -12.53 -16.58
C GLU A 135 -19.05 -11.67 -17.45
N SER A 136 -18.49 -10.73 -18.22
CA SER A 136 -19.26 -9.93 -19.18
C SER A 136 -19.53 -10.62 -20.53
N GLY A 137 -19.17 -11.90 -20.66
CA GLY A 137 -19.42 -12.71 -21.86
C GLY A 137 -18.44 -12.47 -23.02
N VAL A 138 -17.32 -11.76 -22.78
CA VAL A 138 -16.33 -11.47 -23.82
C VAL A 138 -15.20 -12.49 -23.74
N THR A 139 -15.41 -13.64 -24.37
CA THR A 139 -14.34 -14.64 -24.58
C THR A 139 -13.40 -14.18 -25.69
N GLN A 140 -12.12 -14.54 -25.50
CA GLN A 140 -11.01 -14.11 -26.34
C GLN A 140 -11.27 -14.36 -27.83
N SER A 141 -11.47 -13.29 -28.59
CA SER A 141 -11.42 -13.32 -30.05
C SER A 141 -11.00 -11.92 -30.55
N LYS A 142 -10.53 -11.84 -31.81
CA LYS A 142 -10.03 -10.65 -32.52
C LYS A 142 -11.04 -9.49 -32.66
N VAL A 143 -12.02 -9.39 -31.79
CA VAL A 143 -13.10 -8.41 -31.80
C VAL A 143 -12.72 -7.21 -30.94
N LYS A 144 -12.82 -6.00 -31.50
CA LYS A 144 -12.60 -4.75 -30.75
C LYS A 144 -13.60 -4.67 -29.59
N PRO A 145 -13.16 -4.40 -28.34
CA PRO A 145 -14.05 -4.32 -27.20
C PRO A 145 -15.11 -3.23 -27.39
N THR A 146 -16.38 -3.55 -27.14
CA THR A 146 -17.46 -2.55 -27.18
C THR A 146 -17.35 -1.59 -25.99
N GLN A 147 -17.79 -0.34 -26.14
CA GLN A 147 -17.84 0.61 -25.02
C GLN A 147 -18.67 0.09 -23.83
N LYS A 148 -19.72 -0.70 -24.10
CA LYS A 148 -20.54 -1.32 -23.05
C LYS A 148 -19.73 -2.31 -22.22
N ALA A 149 -18.98 -3.20 -22.88
CA ALA A 149 -18.11 -4.16 -22.20
C ALA A 149 -17.02 -3.45 -21.38
N ILE A 150 -16.40 -2.39 -21.93
CA ILE A 150 -15.41 -1.58 -21.22
C ILE A 150 -16.03 -0.95 -19.96
N LYS A 151 -17.21 -0.33 -20.07
CA LYS A 151 -17.91 0.28 -18.92
C LYS A 151 -18.26 -0.76 -17.84
N THR A 152 -18.73 -1.94 -18.23
CA THR A 152 -19.04 -3.03 -17.28
C THR A 152 -17.78 -3.51 -16.57
N ALA A 153 -16.70 -3.76 -17.31
CA ALA A 153 -15.44 -4.21 -16.74
C ALA A 153 -14.86 -3.18 -15.76
N VAL A 154 -14.89 -1.89 -16.12
CA VAL A 154 -14.43 -0.80 -15.24
C VAL A 154 -15.28 -0.71 -13.97
N LYS A 155 -16.61 -0.81 -14.06
CA LYS A 155 -17.49 -0.82 -12.89
C LYS A 155 -17.17 -1.97 -11.93
N HIS A 156 -16.91 -3.16 -12.48
CA HIS A 156 -16.59 -4.33 -11.69
C HIS A 156 -15.21 -4.22 -11.00
N ILE A 157 -14.20 -3.70 -11.72
CA ILE A 157 -12.89 -3.40 -11.11
C ILE A 157 -13.05 -2.35 -10.02
N TYR A 158 -13.82 -1.29 -10.29
CA TYR A 158 -14.08 -0.22 -9.34
C TYR A 158 -14.72 -0.75 -8.06
N SER A 159 -15.78 -1.58 -8.15
CA SER A 159 -16.44 -2.12 -6.95
C SER A 159 -15.51 -2.99 -6.10
N LYS A 160 -14.68 -3.84 -6.73
CA LYS A 160 -13.68 -4.66 -6.03
C LYS A 160 -12.61 -3.81 -5.33
N VAL A 161 -12.15 -2.73 -5.96
CA VAL A 161 -11.10 -1.85 -5.42
C VAL A 161 -11.64 -0.90 -4.35
N ASN A 162 -12.81 -0.29 -4.58
CA ASN A 162 -13.35 0.78 -3.75
C ASN A 162 -13.53 0.34 -2.29
N GLY A 163 -14.06 -0.87 -2.05
CA GLY A 163 -14.28 -1.36 -0.69
C GLY A 163 -12.99 -1.54 0.12
N HIS A 164 -11.90 -2.00 -0.51
CA HIS A 164 -10.59 -2.08 0.15
C HIS A 164 -10.00 -0.69 0.37
N PHE A 165 -10.11 0.18 -0.64
CA PHE A 165 -9.59 1.53 -0.59
C PHE A 165 -10.25 2.36 0.54
N GLU A 166 -11.58 2.33 0.64
CA GLU A 166 -12.34 3.02 1.70
C GLU A 166 -12.00 2.52 3.09
N LYS A 167 -11.76 1.21 3.26
CA LYS A 167 -11.34 0.66 4.56
C LYS A 167 -10.02 1.24 5.04
N ILE A 168 -9.06 1.44 4.12
CA ILE A 168 -7.71 1.93 4.42
C ILE A 168 -7.71 3.45 4.57
N PHE A 169 -8.22 4.19 3.58
CA PHE A 169 -8.06 5.64 3.50
C PHE A 169 -9.28 6.43 4.00
N LYS A 170 -10.37 5.75 4.38
CA LYS A 170 -11.62 6.35 4.86
C LYS A 170 -12.27 7.34 3.89
N ILE A 171 -11.90 7.28 2.61
CA ILE A 171 -12.49 8.05 1.50
C ILE A 171 -12.72 7.11 0.32
N SER A 172 -13.71 7.42 -0.52
CA SER A 172 -13.98 6.62 -1.73
C SER A 172 -12.85 6.73 -2.75
N PHE A 173 -12.65 5.68 -3.54
CA PHE A 173 -11.64 5.68 -4.59
C PHE A 173 -11.93 6.77 -5.64
N ALA A 174 -13.20 6.99 -5.98
CA ALA A 174 -13.60 8.10 -6.86
C ALA A 174 -13.27 9.46 -6.27
N GLU A 175 -13.48 9.67 -4.97
CA GLU A 175 -13.10 10.93 -4.32
C GLU A 175 -11.58 11.12 -4.35
N ALA A 176 -10.81 10.09 -4.03
CA ALA A 176 -9.35 10.14 -4.09
C ALA A 176 -8.84 10.48 -5.50
N GLN A 177 -9.45 9.92 -6.54
CA GLN A 177 -9.12 10.23 -7.94
C GLN A 177 -9.29 11.72 -8.28
N THR A 178 -10.25 12.42 -7.68
CA THR A 178 -10.41 13.88 -7.88
C THR A 178 -9.29 14.71 -7.24
N LYS A 179 -8.52 14.13 -6.32
CA LYS A 179 -7.36 14.78 -5.67
C LYS A 179 -6.06 14.58 -6.45
N VAL A 180 -6.06 13.71 -7.47
CA VAL A 180 -4.91 13.44 -8.35
C VAL A 180 -5.00 14.33 -9.60
N LYS A 181 -4.14 15.34 -9.68
CA LYS A 181 -4.21 16.40 -10.72
C LYS A 181 -4.02 15.83 -12.13
N GLU A 182 -3.18 14.81 -12.26
CA GLU A 182 -2.82 14.14 -13.51
C GLU A 182 -4.02 13.43 -14.15
N LEU A 183 -5.01 13.02 -13.36
CA LEU A 183 -6.22 12.38 -13.87
C LEU A 183 -7.22 13.39 -14.44
N GLN A 184 -7.08 14.69 -14.11
CA GLN A 184 -7.98 15.76 -14.54
C GLN A 184 -9.48 15.44 -14.29
N LEU A 185 -9.76 14.64 -13.26
CA LEU A 185 -11.11 14.21 -12.93
C LEU A 185 -11.77 15.21 -11.98
N GLN A 186 -13.01 15.60 -12.32
CA GLN A 186 -13.83 16.43 -11.45
C GLN A 186 -15.05 15.64 -10.97
N LYS A 187 -15.47 15.90 -9.74
CA LYS A 187 -16.72 15.36 -9.23
C LYS A 187 -17.86 15.85 -10.13
N LYS A 188 -18.61 14.91 -10.70
CA LYS A 188 -19.77 15.25 -11.52
C LYS A 188 -20.79 15.95 -10.63
N LYS A 189 -21.02 17.23 -10.91
CA LYS A 189 -22.07 18.02 -10.26
C LYS A 189 -23.42 17.34 -10.46
N ASP A 190 -24.17 17.22 -9.36
CA ASP A 190 -25.51 16.67 -9.42
C ASP A 190 -26.48 17.63 -10.15
N ALA A 191 -27.69 17.16 -10.42
CA ALA A 191 -28.68 17.95 -11.15
C ALA A 191 -29.10 19.22 -10.39
N ILE A 192 -29.09 19.17 -9.06
CA ILE A 192 -29.51 20.26 -8.17
C ILE A 192 -28.46 21.37 -8.18
N GLU A 193 -27.19 21.00 -8.08
CA GLU A 193 -26.03 21.86 -8.10
C GLU A 193 -25.86 22.53 -9.48
N LYS A 194 -26.12 21.78 -10.56
CA LYS A 194 -26.22 22.35 -11.91
C LYS A 194 -27.36 23.38 -12.02
N LYS A 195 -28.53 23.10 -11.44
CA LYS A 195 -29.67 24.02 -11.44
C LYS A 195 -29.38 25.28 -10.61
N ARG A 196 -28.70 25.14 -9.47
CA ARG A 196 -28.23 26.27 -8.64
C ARG A 196 -27.22 27.14 -9.37
N GLN A 197 -26.22 26.56 -10.05
CA GLN A 197 -25.26 27.34 -10.83
C GLN A 197 -25.91 28.09 -12.00
N ARG A 198 -26.84 27.47 -12.73
CA ARG A 198 -27.58 28.16 -13.80
C ARG A 198 -28.34 29.36 -13.27
N ARG A 199 -29.05 29.20 -12.14
CA ARG A 199 -29.76 30.31 -11.47
C ARG A 199 -28.80 31.39 -10.98
N GLY A 200 -27.64 31.02 -10.45
CA GLY A 200 -26.60 31.95 -10.02
C GLY A 200 -26.04 32.79 -11.17
N ARG A 201 -25.72 32.16 -12.31
CA ARG A 201 -25.26 32.89 -13.52
C ARG A 201 -26.32 33.83 -14.06
N ALA A 202 -27.56 33.37 -14.19
CA ALA A 202 -28.66 34.20 -14.67
C ALA A 202 -28.89 35.44 -13.78
N ARG A 203 -28.73 35.30 -12.46
CA ARG A 203 -28.79 36.43 -11.52
C ARG A 203 -27.62 37.38 -11.67
N GLN A 204 -26.40 36.86 -11.85
CA GLN A 204 -25.20 37.68 -12.09
C GLN A 204 -25.28 38.44 -13.41
N GLU A 205 -25.77 37.82 -14.49
CA GLU A 205 -26.00 38.48 -15.77
C GLU A 205 -27.07 39.56 -15.65
N LYS A 206 -28.19 39.29 -14.98
CA LYS A 206 -29.23 40.28 -14.75
C LYS A 206 -28.72 41.49 -13.94
N ASN A 207 -27.92 41.25 -12.91
CA ASN A 207 -27.34 42.32 -12.10
C ASN A 207 -26.28 43.13 -12.87
N LYS A 208 -25.58 42.53 -13.85
CA LYS A 208 -24.64 43.24 -14.72
C LYS A 208 -25.31 44.10 -15.79
N ILE A 209 -26.54 43.78 -16.17
CA ILE A 209 -27.33 44.54 -17.16
C ILE A 209 -28.08 45.71 -16.49
N GLN A 210 -28.28 45.64 -15.16
CA GLN A 210 -28.94 46.70 -14.37
C GLN A 210 -27.96 47.72 -13.75
N CYS A 211 -26.67 47.68 -14.11
CA CYS A 211 -25.69 48.73 -13.80
C CYS A 211 -25.36 49.52 -15.07
#